data_AF-A0A952FVI3-F1
#
_entry.id   AF-A0A952FVI3-F1
#
_cell.length_a   1.000
_cell.length_b   1.000
_cell.length_c   1.000
_cell.angle_alpha   90.00
_cell.angle_beta   90.00
_cell.angle_gamma   90.00
#
_symmetry.space_group_name_H-M   'P 1'
#
loop_
_entity.id
_entity.type
_entity.pdbx_description
1 polymer ?
#
loop_
_entity_poly.entity_id
_entity_poly.type
_entity_poly.pdbx_seq_one_letter_code
_entity_poly.pdbx_strand_id
1 'polypeptide(L)'
;MKNVISTVAVLALLSALPALAGPAPAKPNATAFHVGKLSVASLSDAQFVLPNDGHVFGGDAGPAAVAEVLKAAHAPTDAITLSVDALLVRDGSR
;
A
#
# COMPACT_ATOMS: atom_id res chain seq x y z
N MET A 1 -44.09 33.57 -18.59
CA MET A 1 -44.42 32.13 -18.60
C MET A 1 -43.35 31.42 -19.42
N LYS A 2 -42.84 30.27 -18.93
CA LYS A 2 -41.94 29.32 -19.64
C LYS A 2 -40.47 29.83 -19.67
N ASN A 3 -39.53 29.43 -18.81
CA ASN A 3 -38.74 28.18 -18.93
C ASN A 3 -37.75 27.99 -17.75
N VAL A 4 -38.20 28.03 -16.49
CA VAL A 4 -37.32 27.86 -15.31
C VAL A 4 -37.53 26.50 -14.64
N ILE A 5 -37.47 25.40 -15.40
CA ILE A 5 -37.48 24.04 -14.81
C ILE A 5 -36.75 23.10 -15.78
N SER A 6 -35.42 22.91 -15.68
CA SER A 6 -34.75 21.75 -16.32
C SER A 6 -33.29 21.46 -15.93
N THR A 7 -32.68 22.10 -14.94
CA THR A 7 -31.23 21.89 -14.67
C THR A 7 -30.90 21.14 -13.37
N VAL A 8 -31.88 20.55 -12.67
CA VAL A 8 -31.65 19.85 -11.39
C VAL A 8 -31.58 18.32 -11.53
N ALA A 9 -31.97 17.76 -12.68
CA ALA A 9 -32.14 16.30 -12.80
C ALA A 9 -30.85 15.51 -13.12
N VAL A 10 -29.75 16.16 -13.54
CA VAL A 10 -28.54 15.43 -13.99
C VAL A 10 -27.56 15.13 -12.85
N LEU A 11 -27.56 15.92 -11.76
CA LEU A 11 -26.57 15.75 -10.68
C LEU A 11 -26.88 14.58 -9.74
N ALA A 12 -28.11 14.04 -9.77
CA ALA A 12 -28.53 12.95 -8.89
C ALA A 12 -28.16 11.54 -9.40
N LEU A 13 -27.73 11.39 -10.66
CA LEU A 13 -27.34 10.08 -11.21
C LEU A 13 -25.88 9.69 -10.95
N LEU A 14 -25.00 10.61 -10.55
CA LEU A 14 -23.59 10.30 -10.30
C LEU A 14 -23.29 9.75 -8.89
N SER A 15 -24.21 9.92 -7.93
CA SER A 15 -24.00 9.48 -6.55
C SER A 15 -24.30 8.00 -6.29
N ALA A 16 -24.81 7.26 -7.29
CA ALA A 16 -25.18 5.84 -7.17
C ALA A 16 -24.07 4.86 -7.61
N LEU A 17 -22.89 5.35 -7.98
CA LEU A 17 -21.82 4.52 -8.56
C LEU A 17 -20.95 3.68 -7.60
N PRO A 18 -20.96 3.78 -6.24
CA PRO A 18 -20.05 2.94 -5.45
C PRO A 18 -20.55 1.51 -5.28
N ALA A 19 -21.77 1.18 -5.70
CA ALA A 19 -22.39 -0.13 -5.44
C ALA A 19 -22.02 -1.24 -6.46
N LEU A 20 -21.22 -0.95 -7.49
CA LEU A 20 -20.78 -1.93 -8.49
C LEU A 20 -19.32 -2.38 -8.33
N ALA A 21 -18.63 -1.96 -7.27
CA ALA A 21 -17.30 -2.46 -6.95
C ALA A 21 -17.43 -3.89 -6.41
N GLY A 22 -17.22 -4.88 -7.27
CA GLY A 22 -16.99 -6.26 -6.85
C GLY A 22 -15.78 -6.35 -5.90
N PRO A 23 -15.57 -7.50 -5.23
CA PRO A 23 -14.44 -7.67 -4.32
C PRO A 23 -13.13 -7.21 -4.98
N ALA A 24 -12.42 -6.30 -4.33
CA ALA A 24 -11.12 -5.87 -4.82
C ALA A 24 -10.22 -7.10 -4.91
N PRO A 25 -9.45 -7.27 -6.00
CA PRO A 25 -8.52 -8.38 -6.11
C PRO A 25 -7.58 -8.36 -4.91
N ALA A 26 -7.48 -9.49 -4.20
CA ALA A 26 -6.53 -9.63 -3.10
C ALA A 26 -5.11 -9.45 -3.64
N LYS A 27 -4.27 -8.71 -2.91
CA LYS A 27 -2.87 -8.53 -3.28
C LYS A 27 -2.18 -9.91 -3.33
N PRO A 28 -1.33 -10.19 -4.33
CA PRO A 28 -0.61 -11.45 -4.40
C PRO A 28 0.29 -11.62 -3.18
N ASN A 29 0.17 -12.76 -2.48
CA ASN A 29 1.05 -13.11 -1.35
C ASN A 29 2.42 -13.64 -1.81
N ALA A 30 2.69 -13.66 -3.12
CA ALA A 30 3.96 -14.07 -3.70
C ALA A 30 4.32 -13.17 -4.87
N THR A 31 5.55 -12.65 -4.87
CA THR A 31 6.13 -11.86 -5.97
C THR A 31 7.31 -12.63 -6.56
N ALA A 32 7.15 -13.14 -7.78
CA ALA A 32 8.18 -13.91 -8.47
C ALA A 32 9.13 -13.00 -9.27
N PHE A 33 10.42 -13.32 -9.28
CA PHE A 33 11.46 -12.64 -10.05
C PHE A 33 12.65 -13.57 -10.32
N HIS A 34 13.57 -13.15 -11.18
CA HIS A 34 14.77 -13.92 -11.54
C HIS A 34 16.05 -13.24 -11.09
N VAL A 35 17.02 -14.04 -10.68
CA VAL A 35 18.39 -13.60 -10.40
C VAL A 35 19.34 -14.53 -11.16
N GLY A 36 19.82 -14.09 -12.32
CA GLY A 36 20.60 -14.95 -13.22
C GLY A 36 19.79 -16.18 -13.65
N LYS A 37 20.27 -17.37 -13.30
CA LYS A 37 19.58 -18.65 -13.56
C LYS A 37 18.59 -19.07 -12.46
N LEU A 38 18.55 -18.34 -11.35
CA LEU A 38 17.69 -18.67 -10.22
C LEU A 38 16.27 -18.16 -10.46
N SER A 39 15.29 -18.99 -10.12
CA SER A 39 13.89 -18.57 -9.99
C SER A 39 13.62 -18.27 -8.52
N VAL A 40 13.20 -17.05 -8.23
CA VAL A 40 12.99 -16.57 -6.85
C VAL A 40 11.56 -16.11 -6.68
N ALA A 41 10.99 -16.32 -5.49
CA ALA A 41 9.74 -15.70 -5.08
C ALA A 41 9.88 -15.11 -3.67
N SER A 42 9.52 -13.84 -3.52
CA SER A 42 9.26 -13.22 -2.23
C SER A 42 7.84 -13.58 -1.78
N LEU A 43 7.69 -14.19 -0.62
CA LEU A 43 6.43 -14.64 -0.05
C LEU A 43 6.07 -13.78 1.15
N SER A 44 4.96 -13.06 1.10
CA SER A 44 4.53 -12.22 2.21
C SER A 44 3.95 -13.05 3.34
N ASP A 45 4.53 -12.89 4.53
CA ASP A 45 4.19 -13.65 5.74
C ASP A 45 3.43 -12.78 6.74
N ALA A 46 3.98 -11.62 7.08
CA ALA A 46 3.39 -10.73 8.08
C ALA A 46 3.67 -9.24 7.79
N GLN A 47 2.96 -8.37 8.50
CA GLN A 47 3.18 -6.93 8.49
C GLN A 47 3.08 -6.36 9.90
N PHE A 48 4.06 -5.54 10.27
CA PHE A 48 4.06 -4.78 11.52
C PHE A 48 3.91 -3.29 11.22
N VAL A 49 3.02 -2.64 11.95
CA VAL A 49 2.83 -1.18 11.88
C VAL A 49 3.19 -0.62 13.25
N LEU A 50 4.26 0.16 13.31
CA LEU A 50 4.75 0.77 14.53
C LEU A 50 4.58 2.28 14.46
N PRO A 51 4.27 2.96 15.58
CA PRO A 51 4.28 4.42 15.61
C PRO A 51 5.69 4.97 15.38
N ASN A 52 5.78 6.14 14.74
CA ASN A 52 7.00 6.93 14.71
C ASN A 52 7.09 7.83 15.96
N ASP A 53 7.35 7.23 17.11
CA ASP A 53 7.39 7.90 18.42
C ASP A 53 8.81 8.00 19.03
N GLY A 54 9.81 7.46 18.34
CA GLY A 54 11.20 7.45 18.80
C GLY A 54 11.55 6.32 19.77
N HIS A 55 10.61 5.43 20.12
CA HIS A 55 10.90 4.30 21.02
C HIS A 55 11.64 3.15 20.33
N VAL A 56 11.36 2.91 19.04
CA VAL A 56 11.95 1.81 18.27
C VAL A 56 12.90 2.32 17.18
N PHE A 57 12.56 3.42 16.51
CA PHE A 57 13.33 3.96 15.39
C PHE A 57 13.89 5.33 15.71
N GLY A 58 15.10 5.59 15.23
CA GLY A 58 15.74 6.90 15.37
C GLY A 58 16.09 7.24 16.82
N GLY A 59 16.52 6.28 17.64
CA GLY A 59 16.85 6.51 19.06
C GLY A 59 17.78 7.71 19.31
N ASP A 60 18.79 7.91 18.46
CA ASP A 60 19.73 9.05 18.56
C ASP A 60 19.34 10.27 17.70
N ALA A 61 18.37 10.12 16.78
CA ALA A 61 17.99 11.13 15.78
C ALA A 61 16.64 11.81 16.09
N GLY A 62 15.78 11.14 16.86
CA GLY A 62 14.43 11.54 17.18
C GLY A 62 13.41 11.30 16.06
N PRO A 63 12.11 11.29 16.40
CA PRO A 63 11.02 10.98 15.46
C PRO A 63 10.88 12.01 14.32
N ALA A 64 11.30 13.26 14.52
CA ALA A 64 11.27 14.29 13.49
C ALA A 64 12.26 14.00 12.34
N ALA A 65 13.48 13.55 12.66
CA ALA A 65 14.45 13.16 11.63
C ALA A 65 13.98 11.92 10.87
N VAL A 66 13.36 10.96 11.56
CA VAL A 66 12.74 9.78 10.93
C VAL A 66 11.59 10.20 10.01
N ALA A 67 10.74 11.14 10.43
CA ALA A 67 9.64 11.65 9.63
C ALA A 67 10.12 12.28 8.32
N GLU A 68 11.24 13.01 8.33
CA GLU A 68 11.81 13.58 7.10
C GLU A 68 12.28 12.51 6.11
N VAL A 69 12.87 11.40 6.60
CA VAL A 69 13.24 10.25 5.74
C VAL A 69 11.99 9.60 5.13
N LEU A 70 10.96 9.36 5.94
CA LEU A 70 9.71 8.75 5.48
C LEU A 70 9.02 9.64 4.44
N LYS A 71 8.96 10.95 4.69
CA LYS A 71 8.41 11.94 3.77
C LYS A 71 9.16 11.96 2.45
N ALA A 72 10.50 11.92 2.47
CA ALA A 72 11.32 11.86 1.27
C ALA A 72 11.07 10.59 0.44
N ALA A 73 10.70 9.48 1.09
CA ALA A 73 10.30 8.23 0.45
C ALA A 73 8.81 8.15 0.08
N HIS A 74 8.05 9.24 0.26
CA HIS A 74 6.59 9.28 0.08
C HIS A 74 5.83 8.26 0.94
N ALA A 75 6.37 7.94 2.12
CA ALA A 75 5.75 7.06 3.11
C ALA A 75 4.97 7.88 4.17
N PRO A 76 4.03 7.26 4.90
CA PRO A 76 3.41 7.87 6.07
C PRO A 76 4.46 8.28 7.10
N THR A 77 4.29 9.43 7.76
CA THR A 77 5.29 10.00 8.68
C THR A 77 4.99 9.68 10.15
N ASP A 78 3.76 9.25 10.44
CA ASP A 78 3.24 8.91 11.76
C ASP A 78 3.36 7.42 12.09
N ALA A 79 3.46 6.58 11.06
CA ALA A 79 3.59 5.13 11.20
C ALA A 79 4.66 4.55 10.26
N ILE A 80 5.37 3.54 10.74
CA ILE A 80 6.39 2.80 10.02
C ILE A 80 5.84 1.40 9.76
N THR A 81 5.69 1.07 8.49
CA THR A 81 5.22 -0.25 8.05
C THR A 81 6.41 -1.12 7.68
N LEU A 82 6.54 -2.27 8.34
CA LEU A 82 7.54 -3.29 8.02
C LEU A 82 6.84 -4.56 7.52
N SER A 83 7.23 -5.05 6.34
CA SER A 83 6.84 -6.39 5.89
C SER A 83 7.82 -7.44 6.39
N VAL A 84 7.30 -8.64 6.65
CA VAL A 84 8.09 -9.85 6.79
C VAL A 84 7.80 -10.69 5.57
N ASP A 85 8.84 -10.92 4.78
CA ASP A 85 8.77 -11.72 3.57
C ASP A 85 9.79 -12.86 3.62
N ALA A 86 9.36 -14.08 3.27
CA ALA A 86 10.22 -15.23 3.09
C ALA A 86 10.71 -15.32 1.64
N LEU A 87 11.96 -15.71 1.42
CA LEU A 87 12.53 -15.90 0.08
C LEU A 87 12.56 -17.39 -0.28
N LEU A 88 11.78 -17.78 -1.29
CA LEU A 88 11.88 -19.08 -1.94
C LEU A 88 12.82 -18.98 -3.14
N VAL A 89 13.91 -19.76 -3.13
CA VAL A 89 14.90 -19.80 -4.22
C VAL A 89 14.91 -21.19 -4.83
N ARG A 90 14.83 -21.26 -6.16
CA ARG A 90 14.95 -22.49 -6.95
C ARG A 90 16.11 -22.36 -7.93
N ASP A 91 16.99 -23.34 -7.91
CA ASP A 91 18.17 -23.43 -8.78
C ASP A 91 17.93 -24.26 -10.06
N GLY A 92 16.73 -24.84 -10.20
CA GLY A 92 16.35 -25.73 -11.29
C GLY A 92 16.57 -27.22 -11.00
N SER A 93 17.19 -27.56 -9.87
CA SER A 93 17.42 -28.93 -9.41
C SER A 93 16.21 -29.51 -8.66
N ARG A 94 15.37 -28.64 -8.07
CA ARG A 94 13.97 -28.83 -7.66
C ARG A 94 13.40 -27.56 -7.01
#